data_AF-A0A5J5E075-F1
#
_entry.id   AF-A0A5J5E075-F1
#
_cell.length_a   1.000
_cell.length_b   1.000
_cell.length_c   1.000
_cell.angle_alpha   90.00
_cell.angle_beta   90.00
_cell.angle_gamma   90.00
#
_symmetry.space_group_name_H-M   'P 1'
#
loop_
_entity.id
_entity.type
_entity.pdbx_description
1 polymer ?
#
loop_
_entity_poly.entity_id
_entity_poly.type
_entity_poly.pdbx_seq_one_letter_code
_entity_poly.pdbx_strand_id
1 'polypeptide(L)'
;MKDVRCDDLSYTNWELSDDEMGQTVQLFREQRRQMGVEKADEAWFCDPLDDWLACLSGGRDGTGRDGAGRDGTARTGRRRSGTAKPGGGGLSRESVAALAVGMREKLAFRDALIVSLVCPQADRDHLLELGVRPHRPQSVRYLCGVLDDTFRDPGTKPEGDRATRGFSMLTQILASVPENYQAQPLAVLAYMLWWMGDARAVADAVRALAYDERCTLAAIVLSAVEHGICPAWLDPEHAGNSPEPVAS
;
A
#
# COMPACT_ATOMS: atom_id res chain seq x y z
N MET A 1 10.83 -7.18 21.99
CA MET A 1 9.95 -6.41 21.10
C MET A 1 9.74 -5.06 21.79
N LYS A 2 10.42 -4.01 21.33
CA LYS A 2 10.35 -2.69 21.98
C LYS A 2 9.06 -2.00 21.54
N ASP A 3 8.34 -1.45 22.51
CA ASP A 3 7.20 -0.56 22.31
C ASP A 3 7.47 0.43 21.17
N VAL A 4 6.76 0.27 20.07
CA VAL A 4 6.58 1.34 19.09
C VAL A 4 5.64 2.33 19.73
N ARG A 5 6.19 3.31 20.46
CA ARG A 5 5.40 4.42 21.00
C ARG A 5 4.70 5.13 19.87
N CYS A 6 3.41 5.35 20.08
CA CYS A 6 2.46 6.03 19.21
C CYS A 6 2.68 7.57 19.15
N ASP A 7 3.91 8.04 19.35
CA ASP A 7 4.20 9.46 19.64
C ASP A 7 4.71 10.27 18.43
N ASP A 8 4.70 9.72 17.22
CA ASP A 8 5.27 10.39 16.03
C ASP A 8 4.25 10.66 14.91
N LEU A 9 2.98 10.92 15.27
CA LEU A 9 1.93 11.33 14.32
C LEU A 9 1.91 12.86 14.06
N SER A 10 3.02 13.57 14.26
CA SER A 10 3.08 15.04 14.09
C SER A 10 3.15 15.52 12.63
N TYR A 11 2.82 14.69 11.63
CA TYR A 11 3.13 14.97 10.22
C TYR A 11 2.00 15.63 9.42
N THR A 12 0.77 15.70 9.92
CA THR A 12 -0.36 16.29 9.19
C THR A 12 -0.97 17.46 9.94
N ASN A 13 -0.65 18.68 9.51
CA ASN A 13 -1.31 19.92 9.94
C ASN A 13 -2.55 20.26 9.08
N TRP A 14 -3.12 19.26 8.41
CA TRP A 14 -4.23 19.45 7.48
C TRP A 14 -5.14 18.22 7.48
N GLU A 15 -6.44 18.49 7.32
CA GLU A 15 -7.51 17.51 7.16
C GLU A 15 -8.24 17.81 5.83
N LEU A 16 -8.90 16.80 5.27
CA LEU A 16 -9.76 16.92 4.10
C LEU A 16 -11.21 16.95 4.58
N SER A 17 -11.94 17.97 4.17
CA SER A 17 -13.37 18.09 4.47
C SER A 17 -14.21 17.12 3.63
N ASP A 18 -15.44 16.84 4.08
CA ASP A 18 -16.43 16.08 3.30
C ASP A 18 -16.69 16.71 1.93
N ASP A 19 -16.71 18.04 1.84
CA ASP A 19 -16.92 18.77 0.59
C ASP A 19 -15.76 18.58 -0.38
N GLU A 20 -14.51 18.67 0.10
CA GLU A 20 -13.32 18.42 -0.72
C GLU A 20 -13.31 16.97 -1.23
N MET A 21 -13.56 16.00 -0.35
CA MET A 21 -13.62 14.59 -0.73
C MET A 21 -14.77 14.31 -1.70
N GLY A 22 -15.91 14.97 -1.52
CA GLY A 22 -17.05 14.92 -2.44
C GLY A 22 -16.69 15.44 -3.83
N GLN A 23 -15.97 16.56 -3.92
CA GLN A 23 -15.47 17.11 -5.20
C GLN A 23 -14.49 16.14 -5.86
N THR A 24 -13.57 15.52 -5.09
CA THR A 24 -12.64 14.52 -5.60
C THR A 24 -13.36 13.30 -6.18
N VAL A 25 -14.41 12.79 -5.53
CA VAL A 25 -15.25 11.70 -6.07
C VAL A 25 -15.92 12.10 -7.38
N GLN A 26 -16.48 13.31 -7.46
CA GLN A 26 -17.12 13.78 -8.68
C GLN A 26 -16.13 13.90 -9.84
N LEU A 27 -14.93 14.42 -9.56
CA LEU A 27 -13.84 14.50 -10.54
C LEU A 27 -13.47 13.12 -11.07
N PHE A 28 -13.30 12.14 -10.18
CA PHE A 28 -12.96 10.76 -10.59
C PHE A 28 -14.03 10.17 -11.52
N ARG A 29 -15.31 10.30 -11.14
CA ARG A 29 -16.43 9.79 -11.92
C ARG A 29 -16.58 10.53 -13.25
N GLU A 30 -16.34 11.83 -13.26
CA GLU A 30 -16.38 12.64 -14.47
C GLU A 30 -15.27 12.23 -15.46
N GLN A 31 -14.05 12.03 -14.99
CA GLN A 31 -12.96 11.53 -15.83
C GLN A 31 -13.33 10.18 -16.46
N ARG A 32 -13.87 9.23 -15.68
CA ARG A 32 -14.36 7.94 -16.22
C ARG A 32 -15.42 8.12 -17.31
N ARG A 33 -16.32 9.10 -17.16
CA ARG A 33 -17.34 9.42 -18.17
C ARG A 33 -16.73 10.01 -19.45
N GLN A 34 -15.72 10.88 -19.32
CA GLN A 34 -15.14 11.61 -20.46
C GLN A 34 -14.15 10.78 -21.27
N MET A 35 -13.31 9.97 -20.62
CA MET A 35 -12.20 9.27 -21.27
C MET A 35 -12.29 7.73 -21.22
N GLY A 36 -13.33 7.19 -20.58
CA GLY A 36 -13.51 5.76 -20.35
C GLY A 36 -12.80 5.27 -19.07
N VAL A 37 -13.27 4.13 -18.55
CA VAL A 37 -12.89 3.62 -17.23
C VAL A 37 -11.39 3.35 -17.11
N GLU A 38 -10.81 2.56 -18.00
CA GLU A 38 -9.39 2.17 -17.88
C GLU A 38 -8.46 3.38 -17.96
N LYS A 39 -8.70 4.29 -18.91
CA LYS A 39 -7.85 5.46 -19.10
C LYS A 39 -7.95 6.45 -17.93
N ALA A 40 -9.15 6.62 -17.38
CA ALA A 40 -9.34 7.44 -16.18
C ALA A 40 -8.69 6.81 -14.96
N ASP A 41 -8.82 5.50 -14.78
CA ASP A 41 -8.20 4.80 -13.65
C ASP A 41 -6.68 4.87 -13.70
N GLU A 42 -6.09 4.73 -14.89
CA GLU A 42 -4.65 4.89 -15.10
C GLU A 42 -4.20 6.32 -14.76
N ALA A 43 -4.90 7.33 -15.28
CA ALA A 43 -4.60 8.73 -15.02
C ALA A 43 -4.78 9.11 -13.53
N TRP A 44 -5.76 8.50 -12.86
CA TRP A 44 -6.05 8.75 -11.45
C TRP A 44 -5.03 8.09 -10.51
N PHE A 45 -4.62 6.86 -10.82
CA PHE A 45 -3.82 6.05 -9.91
C PHE A 45 -2.32 6.18 -10.12
N CYS A 46 -1.87 6.60 -11.30
CA CYS A 46 -0.45 6.71 -11.65
C CYS A 46 0.35 7.56 -10.65
N ASP A 47 0.00 8.83 -10.47
CA ASP A 47 0.77 9.74 -9.61
C ASP A 47 0.66 9.40 -8.11
N PRO A 48 -0.51 9.04 -7.56
CA PRO A 48 -0.60 8.59 -6.17
C PRO A 48 0.14 7.28 -5.88
N LEU A 49 0.20 6.36 -6.85
CA LEU A 49 0.99 5.14 -6.73
C LEU A 49 2.49 5.46 -6.69
N ASP A 50 2.96 6.41 -7.51
CA ASP A 50 4.36 6.86 -7.48
C ASP A 50 4.75 7.47 -6.13
N ASP A 51 3.90 8.35 -5.59
CA ASP A 51 4.10 8.96 -4.27
C ASP A 51 4.14 7.90 -3.16
N TRP A 52 3.21 6.94 -3.21
CA TRP A 52 3.17 5.79 -2.30
C TRP A 52 4.45 4.93 -2.37
N LEU A 53 4.92 4.57 -3.57
CA LEU A 53 6.11 3.74 -3.75
C LEU A 53 7.40 4.48 -3.38
N ALA A 54 7.48 5.79 -3.64
CA ALA A 54 8.59 6.63 -3.21
C ALA A 54 8.71 6.67 -1.68
N CYS A 55 7.57 6.79 -1.00
CA CYS A 55 7.51 6.71 0.46
C CYS A 55 7.87 5.30 0.96
N LEU A 56 7.34 4.22 0.37
CA LEU A 56 7.68 2.84 0.77
C LEU A 56 9.16 2.51 0.59
N SER A 57 9.82 3.07 -0.42
CA SER A 57 11.24 2.83 -0.69
C SER A 57 12.18 3.60 0.26
N GLY A 58 11.62 4.47 1.11
CA GLY A 58 12.36 5.17 2.15
C GLY A 58 13.33 6.21 1.62
N GLY A 59 12.88 7.04 0.65
CA GLY A 59 13.59 8.23 0.16
C GLY A 59 15.11 8.09 0.23
N ARG A 60 15.68 7.31 -0.69
CA ARG A 60 17.08 6.84 -0.64
C ARG A 60 18.07 7.99 -0.85
N ASP A 61 18.21 8.85 0.15
CA ASP A 61 19.16 9.95 0.19
C ASP A 61 20.26 9.62 1.22
N GLY A 62 21.35 9.05 0.71
CA GLY A 62 22.69 9.32 1.24
C GLY A 62 23.32 8.28 2.18
N THR A 63 24.02 7.30 1.61
CA THR A 63 25.36 6.89 2.07
C THR A 63 26.19 6.41 0.87
N GLY A 64 27.43 6.90 0.78
CA GLY A 64 28.20 7.00 -0.46
C GLY A 64 28.80 5.72 -1.04
N ARG A 65 29.17 5.84 -2.32
CA ARG A 65 30.50 5.43 -2.79
C ARG A 65 30.92 6.25 -4.00
N ASP A 66 32.03 6.95 -3.79
CA ASP A 66 33.07 7.49 -4.67
C ASP A 66 32.94 7.26 -6.18
N GLY A 67 33.16 8.35 -6.92
CA GLY A 67 32.91 8.43 -8.34
C GLY A 67 34.04 7.94 -9.25
N ALA A 68 33.72 7.91 -10.55
CA ALA A 68 34.61 8.22 -11.66
C ALA A 68 33.81 8.22 -12.98
N GLY A 69 34.10 9.19 -13.86
CA GLY A 69 33.97 9.00 -15.31
C GLY A 69 32.75 9.63 -15.99
N ARG A 70 32.99 10.77 -16.64
CA ARG A 70 32.15 11.38 -17.70
C ARG A 70 32.11 10.46 -18.93
N ASP A 71 30.99 10.40 -19.67
CA ASP A 71 30.83 11.12 -20.94
C ASP A 71 29.39 11.05 -21.47
N GLY A 72 29.01 12.04 -22.28
CA GLY A 72 27.62 12.47 -22.47
C GLY A 72 26.77 11.78 -23.54
N THR A 73 25.51 12.20 -23.60
CA THR A 73 24.79 12.57 -24.84
C THR A 73 23.43 13.17 -24.48
N ALA A 74 23.13 14.31 -25.08
CA ALA A 74 21.87 15.02 -24.92
C ALA A 74 20.72 14.27 -25.62
N ARG A 75 19.61 14.05 -24.91
CA ARG A 75 18.30 13.89 -25.54
C ARG A 75 17.25 14.72 -24.81
N THR A 76 16.58 15.52 -25.63
CA THR A 76 15.47 16.41 -25.34
C THR A 76 14.25 15.62 -24.86
N GLY A 77 13.70 16.03 -23.71
CA GLY A 77 12.53 15.41 -23.10
C GLY A 77 11.83 16.39 -22.17
N ARG A 78 10.84 17.09 -22.73
CA ARG A 78 9.69 17.75 -22.09
C ARG A 78 9.75 17.89 -20.55
N ARG A 79 10.17 19.06 -20.07
CA ARG A 79 9.96 19.49 -18.67
C ARG A 79 8.45 19.50 -18.38
N ARG A 80 7.96 18.48 -17.68
CA ARG A 80 6.74 18.64 -16.87
C ARG A 80 7.14 19.48 -15.66
N SER A 81 6.50 20.63 -15.54
CA SER A 81 6.48 21.45 -14.33
C SER A 81 5.73 20.67 -13.26
N GLY A 82 6.43 19.78 -12.55
CA GLY A 82 5.98 19.18 -11.31
C GLY A 82 6.99 19.60 -10.24
N THR A 83 6.50 20.23 -9.18
CA THR A 83 7.28 20.55 -7.99
C THR A 83 7.76 19.25 -7.35
N ALA A 84 8.96 18.80 -7.71
CA ALA A 84 9.64 17.74 -6.99
C ALA A 84 9.92 18.27 -5.57
N LYS A 85 9.18 17.75 -4.59
CA LYS A 85 9.42 18.05 -3.18
C LYS A 85 10.69 17.30 -2.74
N PRO A 86 11.67 17.96 -2.09
CA PRO A 86 12.80 17.27 -1.47
C PRO A 86 12.31 16.45 -0.27
N GLY A 87 13.01 15.35 0.04
CA GLY A 87 12.60 14.28 0.92
C GLY A 87 12.14 14.67 2.34
N GLY A 88 11.20 13.88 2.87
CA GLY A 88 10.84 13.83 4.29
C GLY A 88 9.33 13.72 4.56
N GLY A 89 8.85 12.49 4.82
CA GLY A 89 7.88 12.26 5.91
C GLY A 89 6.46 11.74 5.63
N GLY A 90 5.99 11.63 4.38
CA GLY A 90 4.63 11.10 4.12
C GLY A 90 4.05 11.48 2.76
N LEU A 91 2.86 10.96 2.47
CA LEU A 91 2.11 11.20 1.24
C LEU A 91 1.73 12.68 1.09
N SER A 92 1.67 13.15 -0.16
CA SER A 92 1.06 14.45 -0.47
C SER A 92 -0.44 14.47 -0.17
N ARG A 93 -1.00 15.68 0.03
CA ARG A 93 -2.43 15.87 0.31
C ARG A 93 -3.29 15.34 -0.85
N GLU A 94 -2.83 15.58 -2.07
CA GLU A 94 -3.45 15.13 -3.30
C GLU A 94 -3.45 13.61 -3.39
N SER A 95 -2.33 12.94 -3.08
CA SER A 95 -2.25 11.49 -3.03
C SER A 95 -3.15 10.88 -1.96
N VAL A 96 -3.22 11.48 -0.76
CA VAL A 96 -4.13 11.01 0.29
C VAL A 96 -5.59 11.04 -0.19
N ALA A 97 -6.04 12.16 -0.75
CA ALA A 97 -7.40 12.28 -1.28
C ALA A 97 -7.66 11.26 -2.42
N ALA A 98 -6.71 11.16 -3.37
CA ALA A 98 -6.84 10.29 -4.53
C ALA A 98 -6.84 8.79 -4.16
N LEU A 99 -5.99 8.37 -3.22
CA LEU A 99 -5.95 6.99 -2.74
C LEU A 99 -7.20 6.63 -1.94
N ALA A 100 -7.68 7.51 -1.06
CA ALA A 100 -8.89 7.28 -0.28
C ALA A 100 -10.14 7.18 -1.17
N VAL A 101 -10.32 8.11 -2.12
CA VAL A 101 -11.40 8.02 -3.12
C VAL A 101 -11.23 6.79 -4.01
N GLY A 102 -10.00 6.53 -4.44
CA GLY A 102 -9.67 5.41 -5.31
C GLY A 102 -10.04 4.06 -4.70
N MET A 103 -9.64 3.80 -3.45
CA MET A 103 -9.96 2.56 -2.74
C MET A 103 -11.47 2.38 -2.53
N ARG A 104 -12.20 3.47 -2.27
CA ARG A 104 -13.66 3.45 -2.11
C ARG A 104 -14.38 3.14 -3.41
N GLU A 105 -13.94 3.72 -4.52
CA GLU A 105 -14.61 3.61 -5.82
C GLU A 105 -14.13 2.41 -6.66
N LYS A 106 -12.96 1.83 -6.32
CA LYS A 106 -12.39 0.66 -7.00
C LYS A 106 -11.46 -0.16 -6.09
N LEU A 107 -11.93 -1.33 -5.66
CA LEU A 107 -11.17 -2.22 -4.77
C LEU A 107 -9.80 -2.66 -5.33
N ALA A 108 -9.63 -2.71 -6.66
CA ALA A 108 -8.35 -3.09 -7.27
C ALA A 108 -7.19 -2.14 -6.90
N PHE A 109 -7.47 -0.86 -6.60
CA PHE A 109 -6.44 0.06 -6.12
C PHE A 109 -5.95 -0.34 -4.73
N ARG A 110 -6.86 -0.74 -3.84
CA ARG A 110 -6.54 -1.28 -2.52
C ARG A 110 -5.66 -2.53 -2.64
N ASP A 111 -6.02 -3.45 -3.53
CA ASP A 111 -5.29 -4.71 -3.71
C ASP A 111 -3.86 -4.46 -4.23
N ALA A 112 -3.67 -3.48 -5.12
CA ALA A 112 -2.34 -3.06 -5.54
C ALA A 112 -1.49 -2.51 -4.37
N LEU A 113 -2.07 -1.69 -3.49
CA LEU A 113 -1.34 -1.21 -2.30
C LEU A 113 -0.95 -2.37 -1.37
N ILE A 114 -1.84 -3.34 -1.16
CA ILE A 114 -1.53 -4.55 -0.36
C ILE A 114 -0.35 -5.31 -0.96
N VAL A 115 -0.39 -5.59 -2.26
CA VAL A 115 0.72 -6.27 -2.95
C VAL A 115 2.04 -5.51 -2.77
N SER A 116 2.02 -4.19 -2.88
CA SER A 116 3.23 -3.38 -2.68
C SER A 116 3.81 -3.42 -1.25
N LEU A 117 2.96 -3.70 -0.24
CA LEU A 117 3.35 -3.80 1.17
C LEU A 117 3.96 -5.17 1.48
N VAL A 118 3.38 -6.24 0.94
CA VAL A 118 3.76 -7.62 1.28
C VAL A 118 4.79 -8.21 0.31
N CYS A 119 4.92 -7.65 -0.90
CA CYS A 119 5.86 -8.07 -1.93
C CYS A 119 6.83 -6.91 -2.28
N PRO A 120 8.00 -6.82 -1.64
CA PRO A 120 8.98 -5.75 -1.90
C PRO A 120 9.50 -5.71 -3.34
N GLN A 121 9.44 -6.84 -4.04
CA GLN A 121 9.86 -6.99 -5.43
C GLN A 121 8.77 -6.62 -6.45
N ALA A 122 7.60 -6.19 -5.97
CA ALA A 122 6.50 -5.79 -6.85
C ALA A 122 6.92 -4.59 -7.72
N ASP A 123 6.87 -4.80 -9.03
CA ASP A 123 7.18 -3.77 -10.00
C ASP A 123 6.02 -2.77 -10.14
N ARG A 124 6.38 -1.50 -10.32
CA ARG A 124 5.44 -0.38 -10.45
C ARG A 124 4.41 -0.60 -11.55
N ASP A 125 4.82 -1.07 -12.72
CA ASP A 125 3.92 -1.20 -13.87
C ASP A 125 2.97 -2.39 -13.69
N HIS A 126 3.40 -3.46 -13.02
CA HIS A 126 2.51 -4.54 -12.60
C HIS A 126 1.48 -4.09 -11.56
N LEU A 127 1.86 -3.27 -10.59
CA LEU A 127 0.95 -2.69 -9.60
C LEU A 127 -0.09 -1.76 -10.26
N LEU A 128 0.36 -0.94 -11.21
CA LEU A 128 -0.54 -0.08 -11.98
C LEU A 128 -1.51 -0.92 -12.84
N GLU A 129 -1.01 -1.93 -13.56
CA GLU A 129 -1.86 -2.83 -14.36
C GLU A 129 -2.87 -3.59 -13.49
N LEU A 130 -2.46 -4.03 -12.29
CA LEU A 130 -3.36 -4.66 -11.32
C LEU A 130 -4.50 -3.71 -10.91
N GLY A 131 -4.16 -2.46 -10.57
CA GLY A 131 -5.15 -1.46 -10.19
C GLY A 131 -6.10 -1.07 -11.34
N VAL A 132 -5.57 -0.90 -12.55
CA VAL A 132 -6.34 -0.42 -13.71
C VAL A 132 -7.13 -1.55 -14.36
N ARG A 133 -6.56 -2.76 -14.48
CA ARG A 133 -7.11 -3.87 -15.26
C ARG A 133 -7.05 -5.20 -14.49
N PRO A 134 -7.75 -5.30 -13.34
CA PRO A 134 -7.63 -6.42 -12.41
C PRO A 134 -8.07 -7.78 -12.99
N HIS A 135 -8.98 -7.78 -13.97
CA HIS A 135 -9.52 -9.02 -14.55
C HIS A 135 -8.74 -9.55 -15.75
N ARG A 136 -7.65 -8.88 -16.17
CA ARG A 136 -6.81 -9.45 -17.21
C ARG A 136 -6.10 -10.70 -16.68
N PRO A 137 -5.93 -11.75 -17.50
CA PRO A 137 -5.26 -12.98 -17.08
C PRO A 137 -3.84 -12.76 -16.52
N GLN A 138 -3.17 -11.67 -16.92
CA GLN A 138 -1.87 -11.29 -16.38
C GLN A 138 -1.99 -10.78 -14.94
N SER A 139 -2.90 -9.84 -14.67
CA SER A 139 -3.17 -9.31 -13.32
C SER A 139 -3.64 -10.37 -12.34
N VAL A 140 -4.54 -11.27 -12.78
CA VAL A 140 -5.02 -12.38 -11.94
C VAL A 140 -3.87 -13.33 -11.59
N ARG A 141 -3.07 -13.75 -12.58
CA ARG A 141 -1.92 -14.63 -12.33
C ARG A 141 -0.89 -13.97 -11.43
N TYR A 142 -0.63 -12.68 -11.63
CA TYR A 142 0.30 -11.92 -10.80
C TYR A 142 -0.17 -11.87 -9.34
N LEU A 143 -1.42 -11.48 -9.11
CA LEU A 143 -1.98 -11.45 -7.76
C LEU A 143 -1.97 -12.84 -7.11
N CYS A 144 -2.47 -13.87 -7.79
CA CYS A 144 -2.47 -15.24 -7.25
C CYS A 144 -1.05 -15.73 -6.93
N GLY A 145 -0.09 -15.49 -7.82
CA GLY A 145 1.32 -15.85 -7.59
C GLY A 145 1.90 -15.15 -6.37
N VAL A 146 1.69 -13.82 -6.25
CA VAL A 146 2.16 -13.07 -5.07
C VAL A 146 1.53 -13.60 -3.79
N LEU A 147 0.21 -13.81 -3.75
CA LEU A 147 -0.47 -14.28 -2.54
C LEU A 147 -0.03 -15.71 -2.17
N ASP A 148 0.10 -16.60 -3.15
CA ASP A 148 0.57 -17.98 -2.91
C ASP A 148 2.02 -17.98 -2.37
N ASP A 149 2.93 -17.25 -3.02
CA ASP A 149 4.34 -17.22 -2.66
C ASP A 149 4.54 -16.52 -1.31
N THR A 150 3.88 -15.37 -1.09
CA THR A 150 4.11 -14.55 0.10
C THR A 150 3.55 -15.21 1.37
N PHE A 151 2.36 -15.82 1.33
CA PHE A 151 1.73 -16.34 2.53
C PHE A 151 2.11 -17.77 2.88
N ARG A 152 2.54 -18.57 1.90
CA ARG A 152 2.91 -19.98 2.12
C ARG A 152 4.40 -20.20 2.31
N ASP A 153 5.25 -19.24 1.96
CA ASP A 153 6.69 -19.33 2.18
C ASP A 153 7.08 -18.88 3.61
N PRO A 154 7.60 -19.77 4.48
CA PRO A 154 8.08 -19.39 5.81
C PRO A 154 9.29 -18.43 5.78
N GLY A 155 10.00 -18.36 4.65
CA GLY A 155 11.11 -17.45 4.43
C GLY A 155 10.69 -16.00 4.16
N THR A 156 9.44 -15.79 3.73
CA THR A 156 8.94 -14.46 3.37
C THR A 156 8.38 -13.75 4.60
N LYS A 157 9.23 -12.95 5.25
CA LYS A 157 8.90 -12.16 6.45
C LYS A 157 8.65 -10.68 6.10
N PRO A 158 7.79 -9.96 6.85
CA PRO A 158 7.64 -8.52 6.69
C PRO A 158 8.97 -7.79 6.84
N GLU A 159 9.31 -6.93 5.88
CA GLU A 159 10.44 -6.01 6.02
C GLU A 159 10.08 -4.90 7.02
N GLY A 160 10.72 -4.89 8.21
CA GLY A 160 10.32 -3.98 9.30
C GLY A 160 10.29 -2.50 8.93
N ASP A 161 11.24 -2.07 8.09
CA ASP A 161 11.33 -0.72 7.55
C ASP A 161 10.15 -0.38 6.62
N ARG A 162 9.85 -1.28 5.68
CA ARG A 162 8.73 -1.15 4.76
C ARG A 162 7.41 -1.14 5.52
N ALA A 163 7.30 -2.00 6.52
CA ALA A 163 6.13 -2.09 7.37
C ALA A 163 5.92 -0.82 8.20
N THR A 164 6.99 -0.26 8.77
CA THR A 164 6.89 1.01 9.50
C THR A 164 6.39 2.14 8.59
N ARG A 165 6.91 2.24 7.36
CA ARG A 165 6.48 3.27 6.40
C ARG A 165 5.05 3.06 5.91
N GLY A 166 4.67 1.81 5.60
CA GLY A 166 3.29 1.47 5.24
C GLY A 166 2.30 1.83 6.35
N PHE A 167 2.64 1.53 7.60
CA PHE A 167 1.87 1.93 8.77
C PHE A 167 1.70 3.44 8.83
N SER A 168 2.80 4.21 8.75
CA SER A 168 2.75 5.68 8.82
C SER A 168 1.91 6.32 7.72
N MET A 169 1.96 5.80 6.49
CA MET A 169 1.14 6.33 5.39
C MET A 169 -0.34 6.00 5.56
N LEU A 170 -0.68 4.80 6.02
CA LEU A 170 -2.07 4.42 6.26
C LEU A 170 -2.67 5.22 7.41
N THR A 171 -1.92 5.43 8.49
CA THR A 171 -2.37 6.28 9.60
C THR A 171 -2.46 7.74 9.18
N GLN A 172 -1.59 8.23 8.30
CA GLN A 172 -1.71 9.54 7.70
C GLN A 172 -3.03 9.68 6.91
N ILE A 173 -3.37 8.71 6.05
CA ILE A 173 -4.65 8.72 5.32
C ILE A 173 -5.82 8.78 6.32
N LEU A 174 -5.79 7.93 7.34
CA LEU A 174 -6.87 7.84 8.35
C LEU A 174 -7.04 9.12 9.16
N ALA A 175 -5.94 9.79 9.51
CA ALA A 175 -5.97 11.06 10.25
C ALA A 175 -6.45 12.23 9.38
N SER A 176 -6.36 12.11 8.05
CA SER A 176 -6.64 13.22 7.15
C SER A 176 -8.00 13.13 6.45
N VAL A 177 -8.69 11.99 6.46
CA VAL A 177 -9.97 11.82 5.73
C VAL A 177 -11.18 11.67 6.68
N PRO A 178 -12.38 12.12 6.25
CA PRO A 178 -13.60 11.90 7.03
C PRO A 178 -13.94 10.41 7.20
N GLU A 179 -14.74 10.10 8.22
CA GLU A 179 -15.05 8.72 8.66
C GLU A 179 -15.57 7.82 7.53
N ASN A 180 -16.43 8.35 6.65
CA ASN A 180 -17.01 7.64 5.51
C ASN A 180 -15.98 7.24 4.42
N TYR A 181 -14.71 7.63 4.54
CA TYR A 181 -13.60 7.18 3.69
C TYR A 181 -12.60 6.28 4.43
N GLN A 182 -12.76 6.05 5.74
CA GLN A 182 -11.77 5.33 6.54
C GLN A 182 -11.86 3.80 6.44
N ALA A 183 -13.00 3.23 6.02
CA ALA A 183 -13.21 1.78 6.04
C ALA A 183 -12.16 0.99 5.24
N GLN A 184 -11.85 1.41 4.00
CA GLN A 184 -10.90 0.69 3.16
C GLN A 184 -9.43 0.85 3.64
N PRO A 185 -8.92 2.07 3.96
CA PRO A 185 -7.59 2.20 4.55
C PRO A 185 -7.43 1.44 5.88
N LEU A 186 -8.46 1.41 6.74
CA LEU A 186 -8.45 0.60 7.96
C LEU A 186 -8.32 -0.88 7.67
N ALA A 187 -9.03 -1.39 6.67
CA ALA A 187 -8.94 -2.80 6.29
C ALA A 187 -7.54 -3.16 5.75
N VAL A 188 -6.90 -2.26 5.01
CA VAL A 188 -5.50 -2.45 4.57
C VAL A 188 -4.55 -2.47 5.76
N LEU A 189 -4.73 -1.55 6.71
CA LEU A 189 -3.93 -1.49 7.94
C LEU A 189 -4.12 -2.77 8.78
N ALA A 190 -5.36 -3.22 8.96
CA ALA A 190 -5.69 -4.46 9.65
C ALA A 190 -5.02 -5.68 8.99
N TYR A 191 -5.10 -5.77 7.66
CA TYR A 191 -4.47 -6.84 6.90
C TYR A 191 -2.95 -6.85 7.08
N MET A 192 -2.34 -5.68 7.04
CA MET A 192 -0.90 -5.50 7.26
C MET A 192 -0.47 -5.86 8.69
N LEU A 193 -1.25 -5.47 9.70
CA LEU A 193 -1.02 -5.85 11.09
C LEU A 193 -1.14 -7.36 11.28
N TRP A 194 -2.13 -8.00 10.63
CA TRP A 194 -2.26 -9.46 10.62
C TRP A 194 -1.04 -10.12 9.97
N TRP A 195 -0.57 -9.58 8.84
CA TRP A 195 0.67 -10.04 8.18
C TRP A 195 1.90 -9.96 9.09
N MET A 196 1.95 -8.98 10.00
CA MET A 196 3.02 -8.81 10.99
C MET A 196 2.84 -9.63 12.27
N GLY A 197 1.72 -10.34 12.44
CA GLY A 197 1.39 -11.03 13.69
C GLY A 197 0.99 -10.10 14.84
N ASP A 198 0.54 -8.89 14.52
CA ASP A 198 0.14 -7.88 15.50
C ASP A 198 -1.34 -8.01 15.88
N ALA A 199 -1.61 -8.17 17.18
CA ALA A 199 -2.95 -8.36 17.71
C ALA A 199 -3.91 -7.18 17.45
N ARG A 200 -3.39 -5.98 17.15
CA ARG A 200 -4.19 -4.81 16.79
C ARG A 200 -4.98 -4.99 15.48
N ALA A 201 -4.60 -5.97 14.65
CA ALA A 201 -5.31 -6.31 13.42
C ALA A 201 -6.82 -6.49 13.61
N VAL A 202 -7.23 -7.16 14.70
CA VAL A 202 -8.65 -7.40 15.02
C VAL A 202 -9.39 -6.09 15.29
N ALA A 203 -8.80 -5.20 16.09
CA ALA A 203 -9.42 -3.93 16.46
C ALA A 203 -9.65 -3.04 15.22
N ASP A 204 -8.66 -2.97 14.32
CA ASP A 204 -8.78 -2.20 13.09
C ASP A 204 -9.77 -2.82 12.09
N ALA A 205 -9.84 -4.16 11.99
CA ALA A 205 -10.82 -4.84 11.15
C ALA A 205 -12.26 -4.63 11.65
N VAL A 206 -12.50 -4.72 12.97
CA VAL A 206 -13.81 -4.41 13.56
C VAL A 206 -14.21 -2.96 13.29
N ARG A 207 -13.26 -2.02 13.44
CA ARG A 207 -13.51 -0.60 13.17
C ARG A 207 -13.82 -0.35 11.69
N ALA A 208 -13.13 -1.04 10.76
CA ALA A 208 -13.44 -0.97 9.34
C ALA A 208 -14.88 -1.43 9.04
N LEU A 209 -15.33 -2.53 9.64
CA LEU A 209 -16.70 -3.03 9.49
C LEU A 209 -17.75 -2.13 10.14
N ALA A 210 -17.41 -1.42 11.22
CA ALA A 210 -18.31 -0.43 11.82
C ALA A 210 -18.59 0.75 10.88
N TYR A 211 -17.62 1.12 10.03
CA TYR A 211 -17.82 2.14 9.00
C TYR A 211 -18.45 1.59 7.70
N ASP A 212 -18.12 0.36 7.32
CA ASP A 212 -18.68 -0.32 6.15
C ASP A 212 -18.80 -1.83 6.40
N GLU A 213 -20.00 -2.28 6.75
CA GLU A 213 -20.31 -3.69 7.00
C GLU A 213 -20.02 -4.61 5.78
N ARG A 214 -19.87 -4.02 4.59
CA ARG A 214 -19.57 -4.74 3.35
C ARG A 214 -18.06 -4.77 3.05
N CYS A 215 -17.21 -4.29 3.95
CA CYS A 215 -15.77 -4.30 3.77
C CYS A 215 -15.21 -5.74 3.84
N THR A 216 -15.15 -6.39 2.68
CA THR A 216 -14.78 -7.81 2.55
C THR A 216 -13.39 -8.11 3.08
N LEU A 217 -12.42 -7.19 2.94
CA LEU A 217 -11.07 -7.41 3.43
C LEU A 217 -11.02 -7.46 4.97
N ALA A 218 -11.79 -6.61 5.65
CA ALA A 218 -11.89 -6.65 7.10
C ALA A 218 -12.53 -7.96 7.58
N ALA A 219 -13.59 -8.42 6.89
CA ALA A 219 -14.19 -9.73 7.17
C ALA A 219 -13.21 -10.89 6.96
N ILE A 220 -12.36 -10.83 5.92
CA ILE A 220 -11.31 -11.82 5.67
C ILE A 220 -10.30 -11.84 6.81
N VAL A 221 -9.84 -10.67 7.30
CA VAL A 221 -8.90 -10.59 8.43
C VAL A 221 -9.50 -11.20 9.70
N LEU A 222 -10.75 -10.86 10.03
CA LEU A 222 -11.42 -11.45 11.20
C LEU A 222 -11.57 -12.95 11.06
N SER A 223 -12.04 -13.42 9.90
CA SER A 223 -12.18 -14.86 9.64
C SER A 223 -10.83 -15.58 9.76
N ALA A 224 -9.73 -15.00 9.27
CA ALA A 224 -8.42 -15.60 9.41
C ALA A 224 -8.03 -15.76 10.88
N VAL A 225 -8.19 -14.71 11.69
CA VAL A 225 -7.87 -14.74 13.13
C VAL A 225 -8.76 -15.72 13.88
N GLU A 226 -10.07 -15.71 13.65
CA GLU A 226 -11.04 -16.62 14.31
C GLU A 226 -10.72 -18.10 14.06
N HIS A 227 -10.19 -18.43 12.88
CA HIS A 227 -9.83 -19.79 12.50
C HIS A 227 -8.36 -20.13 12.81
N GLY A 228 -7.62 -19.25 13.49
CA GLY A 228 -6.21 -19.46 13.82
C GLY A 228 -5.28 -19.48 12.60
N ILE A 229 -5.71 -18.91 11.47
CA ILE A 229 -4.91 -18.81 10.25
C ILE A 229 -3.92 -17.65 10.42
N CYS A 230 -2.63 -17.98 10.34
CA CYS A 230 -1.54 -17.02 10.40
C CYS A 230 -0.64 -17.14 9.15
N PRO A 231 0.12 -16.09 8.82
CA PRO A 231 1.22 -16.17 7.86
C PRO A 231 2.18 -17.33 8.14
N ALA A 232 2.64 -18.06 7.11
CA ALA A 232 3.53 -19.22 7.28
C ALA A 232 4.82 -18.91 8.06
N TRP A 233 5.34 -17.68 7.97
CA TRP A 233 6.54 -17.27 8.70
C TRP A 233 6.34 -17.17 10.22
N LEU A 234 5.09 -17.11 10.69
CA LEU A 234 4.70 -17.15 12.11
C LEU A 234 4.37 -18.56 12.60
N ASP A 235 4.22 -19.54 11.70
CA ASP A 235 3.88 -20.90 12.06
C ASP A 235 5.12 -21.66 12.56
N PRO A 236 5.16 -22.06 13.84
CA PRO A 236 6.29 -22.78 14.42
C PRO A 236 6.47 -24.19 13.82
N GLU A 237 5.44 -24.82 13.24
CA GLU A 237 5.58 -26.15 12.62
C GLU A 237 6.44 -26.12 11.35
N HIS A 238 6.48 -24.98 10.65
CA HIS A 238 7.32 -24.77 9.47
C HIS A 238 8.75 -24.29 9.79
N ALA A 239 8.98 -23.76 11.00
CA ALA A 239 10.31 -23.31 11.43
C ALA A 239 11.30 -24.48 11.72
N GLY A 240 10.79 -25.71 11.89
CA GLY A 240 11.57 -26.91 12.23
C GLY A 240 12.14 -27.70 11.05
N ASN A 241 11.82 -27.36 9.80
CA ASN A 241 12.21 -28.15 8.61
C ASN A 241 13.35 -27.51 7.78
N SER A 242 14.25 -26.76 8.41
CA SER A 242 15.52 -26.42 7.74
C SER A 242 16.38 -27.69 7.65
N PRO A 243 16.80 -28.13 6.44
CA PRO A 243 17.70 -29.28 6.33
C PRO A 243 19.01 -28.95 7.04
N GLU A 244 19.44 -29.82 7.96
CA GLU A 244 20.75 -29.71 8.61
C GLU A 244 21.85 -29.56 7.55
N PRO A 245 22.84 -28.67 7.77
CA PRO A 245 23.96 -28.55 6.85
C PRO A 245 24.73 -29.87 6.87
N VAL A 246 24.76 -30.53 5.71
CA VAL A 246 25.60 -31.72 5.48
C VAL A 246 27.04 -31.29 5.69
N ALA A 247 27.64 -31.74 6.80
CA ALA A 247 29.04 -31.53 7.08
C ALA A 247 29.89 -32.16 5.96
N SER A 248 30.79 -31.38 5.37
CA SER A 248 31.90 -31.83 4.53
C SER A 248 33.19 -31.19 5.02
#